data_AF-A0A815WHU9-F1
#
_entry.id   AF-A0A815WHU9-F1
#
_cell.length_a   1.000
_cell.length_b   1.000
_cell.length_c   1.000
_cell.angle_alpha   90.00
_cell.angle_beta   90.00
_cell.angle_gamma   90.00
#
_symmetry.space_group_name_H-M   'P 1'
#
loop_
_entity.id
_entity.type
_entity.pdbx_description
1 polymer ?
#
loop_
_entity_poly.entity_id
_entity_poly.type
_entity_poly.pdbx_seq_one_letter_code
_entity_poly.pdbx_strand_id
1 'polypeptide(L)'
;MTNTEELIVYANSRNGLGIRILGFKRATNKSGIYIKELLDNGLAQKDGRLKIGDQILSINDESSIGISREHAVNLLRSAAATNQVRFRVKHFFPQLSSVEYQKLLHDDKSTDDDDDNHRAHNTSQNKNNNNNPTLNESRTKKSSRRHHRQQQHNHDQSDRYSTYNVAYENNKREQQESNKQMNISNDA
;
A
#
# COMPACT_ATOMS: atom_id res chain seq x y z
N MET A 1 -26.20 6.36 0.69
CA MET A 1 -25.50 7.56 1.20
C MET A 1 -24.01 7.36 1.03
N THR A 2 -23.25 8.33 0.52
CA THR A 2 -21.79 8.20 0.39
C THR A 2 -21.15 8.34 1.76
N ASN A 3 -20.55 7.27 2.29
CA ASN A 3 -19.89 7.24 3.59
C ASN A 3 -18.55 7.99 3.54
N THR A 4 -18.60 9.32 3.50
CA THR A 4 -17.43 10.20 3.53
C THR A 4 -17.26 10.73 4.96
N GLU A 5 -16.05 10.59 5.51
CA GLU A 5 -15.69 11.03 6.86
C GLU A 5 -14.51 12.00 6.80
N GLU A 6 -14.53 13.01 7.67
CA GLU A 6 -13.36 13.84 7.96
C GLU A 6 -12.75 13.43 9.30
N LEU A 7 -11.45 13.18 9.30
CA LEU A 7 -10.73 12.67 10.46
C LEU A 7 -9.37 13.36 10.59
N ILE A 8 -8.88 13.49 11.82
CA ILE A 8 -7.55 14.01 12.12
C ILE A 8 -6.75 12.88 12.76
N VAL A 9 -5.66 12.48 12.12
CA VAL A 9 -4.71 11.50 12.68
C VAL A 9 -3.47 12.25 13.16
N TYR A 10 -3.09 12.02 14.41
CA TYR A 10 -1.85 12.58 14.95
C TYR A 10 -0.65 11.82 14.37
N ALA A 11 0.29 12.57 13.82
CA ALA A 11 1.52 12.05 13.25
C ALA A 11 2.69 12.31 14.20
N ASN A 12 3.76 11.52 14.07
CA ASN A 12 5.03 11.77 14.73
C ASN A 12 6.09 11.92 13.66
N SER A 13 6.85 13.01 13.69
CA SER A 13 7.93 13.27 12.74
C SER A 13 8.97 12.14 12.64
N ARG A 14 9.14 11.30 13.67
CA ARG A 14 10.03 10.13 13.66
C ARG A 14 9.42 8.86 13.09
N ASN A 15 8.12 8.64 13.26
CA ASN A 15 7.47 7.36 12.94
C ASN A 15 6.51 7.45 11.74
N GLY A 16 6.25 8.67 11.24
CA GLY A 16 5.26 8.92 10.21
C GLY A 16 3.83 8.55 10.66
N LEU A 17 2.91 8.49 9.70
CA LEU A 17 1.51 8.08 9.92
C LEU A 17 1.32 6.56 10.02
N GLY A 18 2.24 5.77 9.45
CA GLY A 18 2.11 4.32 9.37
C GLY A 18 1.08 3.84 8.34
N ILE A 19 1.00 4.52 7.19
CA ILE A 19 0.07 4.17 6.09
C ILE A 19 0.88 3.94 4.82
N ARG A 20 0.53 2.91 4.05
CA ARG A 20 0.94 2.79 2.64
C ARG A 20 -0.24 3.09 1.73
N ILE A 21 0.03 3.72 0.59
CA ILE A 21 -1.01 4.09 -0.37
C ILE A 21 -0.78 3.45 -1.75
N LEU A 22 -1.89 3.26 -2.47
CA LEU A 22 -1.95 2.93 -3.90
C LEU A 22 -2.47 4.15 -4.67
N GLY A 23 -1.94 4.37 -5.86
CA GLY A 23 -2.53 5.29 -6.83
C GLY A 23 -3.26 4.53 -7.93
N PHE A 24 -4.56 4.72 -8.07
CA PHE A 24 -5.34 4.15 -9.16
C PHE A 24 -5.54 5.14 -10.30
N LYS A 25 -5.17 4.71 -11.51
CA LYS A 25 -5.53 5.36 -12.77
C LYS A 25 -6.42 4.39 -13.56
N ARG A 26 -7.73 4.42 -13.32
CA ARG A 26 -8.72 3.72 -14.18
C ARG A 26 -9.30 4.74 -15.16
N ALA A 27 -9.72 4.27 -16.34
CA ALA A 27 -10.44 5.08 -17.34
C ALA A 27 -11.83 5.58 -16.84
N THR A 28 -12.27 5.09 -15.67
CA THR A 28 -13.55 5.43 -15.05
C THR A 28 -13.34 6.29 -13.80
N ASN A 29 -14.44 6.76 -13.21
CA ASN A 29 -14.58 7.46 -11.90
C ASN A 29 -13.98 6.75 -10.65
N LYS A 30 -13.09 5.78 -10.83
CA LYS A 30 -12.40 5.01 -9.77
C LYS A 30 -10.89 5.30 -9.74
N SER A 31 -10.45 6.39 -10.38
CA SER A 31 -9.09 6.90 -10.19
C SER A 31 -8.99 7.64 -8.85
N GLY A 32 -7.83 7.55 -8.19
CA GLY A 32 -7.62 8.21 -6.89
C GLY A 32 -6.54 7.54 -6.04
N ILE A 33 -6.42 8.02 -4.80
CA ILE A 33 -5.46 7.53 -3.82
C ILE A 33 -6.18 6.68 -2.78
N TYR A 34 -5.63 5.50 -2.48
CA TYR A 34 -6.28 4.50 -1.63
C TYR A 34 -5.33 3.97 -0.58
N ILE A 35 -5.85 3.61 0.59
CA ILE A 35 -5.06 2.97 1.64
C ILE A 35 -4.78 1.51 1.27
N LYS A 36 -3.50 1.21 1.05
CA LYS A 36 -2.98 -0.13 0.77
C LYS A 36 -2.89 -0.96 2.04
N GLU A 37 -2.32 -0.37 3.07
CA GLU A 37 -1.87 -1.06 4.28
C GLU A 37 -1.81 -0.04 5.43
N LEU A 38 -2.15 -0.51 6.62
CA LEU A 38 -1.84 0.15 7.88
C LEU A 38 -0.68 -0.63 8.49
N LEU A 39 0.41 0.04 8.84
CA LEU A 39 1.58 -0.61 9.42
C LEU A 39 1.29 -1.02 10.86
N ASP A 40 1.73 -2.22 11.22
CA ASP A 40 1.60 -2.74 12.59
C ASP A 40 2.15 -1.77 13.62
N ASN A 41 1.35 -1.51 14.66
CA ASN A 41 1.66 -0.53 15.71
C ASN A 41 1.86 0.92 15.21
N GLY A 42 1.55 1.20 13.95
CA GLY A 42 1.55 2.52 13.34
C GLY A 42 0.47 3.43 13.92
N LEU A 43 0.64 4.74 13.76
CA LEU A 43 -0.27 5.72 14.35
C LEU A 43 -1.68 5.63 13.76
N ALA A 44 -1.79 5.44 12.45
CA ALA A 44 -3.08 5.23 11.79
C ALA A 44 -3.79 3.94 12.23
N GLN A 45 -3.04 2.86 12.46
CA GLN A 45 -3.61 1.61 12.97
C GLN A 45 -4.10 1.76 14.42
N LYS A 46 -3.34 2.47 15.26
CA LYS A 46 -3.71 2.77 16.65
C LYS A 46 -4.91 3.71 16.75
N ASP A 47 -5.02 4.69 15.85
CA ASP A 47 -6.19 5.55 15.73
C ASP A 47 -7.43 4.74 15.33
N GLY A 48 -7.25 3.78 14.42
CA GLY A 48 -8.22 2.73 14.13
C GLY A 48 -9.41 3.17 13.27
N ARG A 49 -9.59 4.46 12.96
CA ARG A 49 -10.67 4.94 12.09
C ARG A 49 -10.40 4.69 10.62
N LEU A 50 -9.16 4.90 10.19
CA LEU A 50 -8.73 4.56 8.83
C LEU A 50 -8.71 3.05 8.62
N LYS A 51 -9.15 2.61 7.44
CA LYS A 51 -9.21 1.20 7.04
C LYS A 51 -8.48 0.97 5.72
N ILE A 52 -7.98 -0.25 5.55
CA ILE A 52 -7.47 -0.70 4.25
C ILE A 52 -8.61 -0.64 3.22
N GLY A 53 -8.33 -0.06 2.06
CA GLY A 53 -9.30 0.16 0.99
C GLY A 53 -9.90 1.55 0.96
N ASP A 54 -9.83 2.33 2.05
CA ASP A 54 -10.37 3.70 2.07
C ASP A 54 -9.79 4.56 0.95
N GLN A 55 -10.64 5.33 0.28
CA GLN A 55 -10.21 6.30 -0.70
C GLN A 55 -9.93 7.63 0.01
N ILE A 56 -8.71 8.13 -0.14
CA ILE A 56 -8.33 9.47 0.32
C ILE A 56 -8.84 10.46 -0.72
N LEU A 57 -9.70 11.39 -0.29
CA LEU A 57 -10.26 12.47 -1.11
C LEU A 57 -9.53 13.80 -0.90
N SER A 58 -8.99 14.03 0.30
CA SER A 58 -8.06 15.13 0.57
C SER A 58 -7.09 14.80 1.70
N ILE A 59 -5.93 15.45 1.65
CA ILE A 59 -4.89 15.45 2.68
C ILE A 59 -4.72 16.90 3.10
N ASN A 60 -5.00 17.19 4.36
CA ASN A 60 -5.27 18.53 4.87
C ASN A 60 -6.31 19.23 3.97
N ASP A 61 -5.96 20.40 3.47
CA ASP A 61 -6.83 21.23 2.65
C ASP A 61 -6.63 20.99 1.14
N GLU A 62 -5.81 19.99 0.77
CA GLU A 62 -5.48 19.67 -0.61
C GLU A 62 -6.22 18.43 -1.12
N SER A 63 -6.90 18.57 -2.26
CA SER A 63 -7.61 17.47 -2.91
C SER A 63 -6.64 16.42 -3.45
N SER A 64 -6.89 15.15 -3.13
CA SER A 64 -6.14 14.02 -3.69
C SER A 64 -6.83 13.39 -4.91
N ILE A 65 -7.86 14.03 -5.44
CA ILE A 65 -8.55 13.59 -6.66
C ILE A 65 -7.72 14.00 -7.88
N GLY A 66 -7.38 13.02 -8.73
CA GLY A 66 -6.67 13.26 -9.99
C GLY A 66 -5.16 13.47 -9.85
N ILE A 67 -4.62 13.53 -8.64
CA ILE A 67 -3.17 13.64 -8.42
C ILE A 67 -2.48 12.27 -8.53
N SER A 68 -1.17 12.29 -8.80
CA SER A 68 -0.37 11.06 -8.85
C SER A 68 -0.08 10.52 -7.45
N ARG A 69 0.31 9.23 -7.37
CA ARG A 69 0.73 8.60 -6.13
C ARG A 69 1.91 9.33 -5.50
N GLU A 70 2.89 9.72 -6.31
CA GLU A 70 4.10 10.41 -5.88
C GLU A 70 3.76 11.77 -5.25
N HIS A 71 2.84 12.51 -5.87
CA HIS A 71 2.34 13.76 -5.34
C HIS A 71 1.64 13.54 -3.99
N ALA A 72 0.78 12.53 -3.88
CA ALA A 72 0.11 12.19 -2.64
C ALA A 72 1.08 11.78 -1.53
N VAL A 73 2.14 11.02 -1.85
CA VAL A 73 3.22 10.69 -0.91
C VAL A 73 3.91 11.95 -0.38
N ASN A 74 4.17 12.92 -1.26
CA ASN A 74 4.78 14.19 -0.85
C ASN A 74 3.85 14.98 0.08
N LEU A 75 2.54 15.05 -0.22
CA LEU A 75 1.56 15.68 0.68
C LEU A 75 1.52 15.01 2.05
N LEU A 76 1.47 13.68 2.09
CA LEU A 76 1.49 12.92 3.35
C LEU A 76 2.77 13.20 4.17
N ARG A 77 3.93 13.28 3.50
CA ARG A 77 5.21 13.55 4.16
C ARG A 77 5.27 14.97 4.73
N SER A 78 4.83 15.96 3.95
CA SER A 78 4.75 17.36 4.39
C SER A 78 3.75 17.53 5.53
N ALA A 79 2.58 16.89 5.45
CA ALA A 79 1.57 16.91 6.50
C ALA A 79 2.05 16.21 7.78
N ALA A 80 2.76 15.09 7.68
CA ALA A 80 3.30 14.42 8.87
C ALA A 80 4.31 15.28 9.65
N ALA A 81 4.95 16.26 9.01
CA ALA A 81 5.87 17.20 9.68
C ALA A 81 5.15 18.18 10.62
N THR A 82 3.84 18.38 10.49
CA THR A 82 3.04 19.28 11.35
C THR A 82 2.39 18.55 12.53
N ASN A 83 2.76 17.28 12.80
CA ASN A 83 2.25 16.39 13.86
C ASN A 83 0.74 16.07 13.80
N GLN A 84 0.01 16.56 12.81
CA GLN A 84 -1.38 16.21 12.58
C GLN A 84 -1.69 16.22 11.08
N VAL A 85 -2.48 15.24 10.64
CA VAL A 85 -2.95 15.17 9.26
C VAL A 85 -4.46 15.05 9.26
N ARG A 86 -5.13 16.02 8.64
CA ARG A 86 -6.56 15.97 8.40
C ARG A 86 -6.77 15.18 7.11
N PHE A 87 -7.62 14.18 7.16
CA PHE A 87 -8.04 13.43 5.99
C PHE A 87 -9.52 13.66 5.77
N ARG A 88 -9.90 13.75 4.50
CA ARG A 88 -11.27 13.43 4.08
C ARG A 88 -11.19 12.11 3.34
N VAL A 89 -11.83 11.09 3.89
CA VAL A 89 -11.84 9.75 3.30
C VAL A 89 -13.25 9.39 2.89
N LYS A 90 -13.36 8.63 1.81
CA LYS A 90 -14.55 7.85 1.54
C LYS A 90 -14.26 6.45 2.01
N HIS A 91 -15.01 5.98 3.00
CA HIS A 91 -14.95 4.59 3.43
C HIS A 91 -15.41 3.72 2.29
N PHE A 92 -14.42 3.18 1.61
CA PHE A 92 -14.63 2.16 0.61
C PHE A 92 -14.44 0.88 1.38
N PHE A 93 -15.55 0.41 1.97
CA PHE A 93 -15.65 -1.00 2.33
C PHE A 93 -15.07 -1.80 1.17
N PRO A 94 -14.21 -2.80 1.38
CA PRO A 94 -13.57 -3.52 0.28
C PRO A 94 -14.62 -3.99 -0.75
N GLN A 95 -14.86 -3.21 -1.82
CA GLN A 95 -15.79 -3.61 -2.89
C GLN A 95 -15.05 -4.31 -4.01
N LEU A 96 -13.71 -4.23 -3.99
CA LEU A 96 -12.87 -4.92 -4.93
C LEU A 96 -12.80 -6.38 -4.49
N SER A 97 -13.11 -7.27 -5.41
CA SER A 97 -12.80 -8.68 -5.18
C SER A 97 -11.32 -8.82 -4.85
N SER A 98 -11.00 -9.84 -4.07
CA SER A 98 -9.64 -10.22 -3.75
C SER A 98 -8.72 -10.28 -5.00
N VAL A 99 -9.25 -10.79 -6.12
CA VAL A 99 -8.55 -10.86 -7.41
C VAL A 99 -8.27 -9.48 -8.00
N GLU A 100 -9.22 -8.55 -7.92
CA GLU A 100 -9.01 -7.17 -8.37
C GLU A 100 -7.95 -6.50 -7.50
N TYR A 101 -8.02 -6.62 -6.17
CA TYR A 101 -6.99 -6.09 -5.28
C TYR A 101 -5.60 -6.67 -5.58
N GLN A 102 -5.51 -7.97 -5.89
CA GLN A 102 -4.25 -8.59 -6.28
C GLN A 102 -3.69 -7.99 -7.58
N LYS A 103 -4.52 -7.80 -8.62
CA LYS A 103 -4.08 -7.17 -9.88
C LYS A 103 -3.53 -5.76 -9.63
N LEU A 104 -4.20 -5.02 -8.76
CA LEU A 104 -3.81 -3.67 -8.37
C LEU A 104 -2.46 -3.61 -7.66
N LEU A 105 -2.14 -4.60 -6.83
CA LEU A 105 -0.81 -4.72 -6.21
C LEU A 105 0.31 -5.02 -7.22
N HIS A 106 -0.01 -5.71 -8.32
CA HIS A 106 0.97 -6.02 -9.37
C HIS A 106 1.23 -4.83 -10.28
N ASP A 107 0.22 -4.00 -10.55
CA ASP A 107 0.33 -2.80 -11.39
C ASP A 107 1.04 -1.64 -10.66
N ASP A 108 0.96 -1.56 -9.32
CA ASP A 108 1.70 -0.60 -8.46
C ASP A 108 3.20 -0.92 -8.35
N LYS A 109 3.72 -1.89 -9.10
CA LYS A 109 5.17 -2.13 -9.23
C LYS A 109 5.83 -1.05 -10.11
N SER A 110 5.64 0.23 -9.76
CA SER A 110 6.59 1.27 -10.15
C SER A 110 7.85 1.06 -9.30
N THR A 111 8.74 0.19 -9.76
CA THR A 111 10.19 0.43 -9.86
C THR A 111 10.82 1.27 -8.72
N ASP A 112 10.79 0.80 -7.48
CA ASP A 112 11.86 1.13 -6.51
C ASP A 112 13.05 0.15 -6.64
N ASP A 113 12.95 -0.84 -7.54
CA ASP A 113 13.96 -1.90 -7.76
C ASP A 113 14.86 -1.70 -9.01
N ASP A 114 14.75 -0.57 -9.74
CA ASP A 114 15.54 -0.31 -10.96
C ASP A 114 16.88 0.44 -10.74
N ASP A 115 17.39 0.55 -9.51
CA ASP A 115 18.62 1.31 -9.25
C ASP A 115 19.92 0.47 -9.14
N ASP A 116 20.01 -0.71 -9.77
CA ASP A 116 21.27 -1.48 -9.69
C ASP A 116 21.55 -2.44 -10.87
N ASN A 117 21.04 -2.16 -12.08
CA ASN A 117 21.38 -2.96 -13.27
C ASN A 117 21.72 -2.15 -14.54
N HIS A 118 22.31 -0.97 -14.39
CA HIS A 118 22.87 -0.20 -15.52
C HIS A 118 24.34 0.18 -15.35
N ARG A 119 25.19 -0.76 -14.88
CA ARG A 119 26.66 -0.59 -15.07
C ARG A 119 27.41 -1.91 -15.26
N ALA A 120 27.20 -2.53 -16.42
CA ALA A 120 28.17 -3.45 -16.99
C ALA A 120 28.10 -3.47 -18.53
N HIS A 121 28.17 -2.29 -19.16
CA HIS A 121 28.54 -2.23 -20.58
C HIS A 121 30.05 -2.44 -20.71
N ASN A 122 30.40 -3.69 -21.02
CA ASN A 122 31.42 -4.15 -21.94
C ASN A 122 32.75 -3.35 -22.01
N THR A 123 33.79 -3.87 -21.35
CA THR A 123 35.16 -3.68 -21.83
C THR A 123 35.70 -5.04 -22.25
N SER A 124 36.12 -5.09 -23.52
CA SER A 124 36.63 -6.25 -24.24
C SER A 124 37.55 -7.13 -23.41
N GLN A 125 37.32 -8.42 -23.59
CA GLN A 125 38.23 -9.54 -23.41
C GLN A 125 39.71 -9.10 -23.47
N ASN A 126 40.39 -9.15 -22.33
CA ASN A 126 41.80 -9.52 -22.32
C ASN A 126 41.98 -10.66 -21.33
N LYS A 127 42.23 -11.83 -21.89
CA LYS A 127 42.56 -13.06 -21.16
C LYS A 127 43.83 -12.81 -20.39
N ASN A 128 43.81 -12.95 -19.07
CA ASN A 128 44.96 -13.47 -18.34
C ASN A 128 44.51 -14.14 -17.05
N ASN A 129 44.74 -15.45 -17.03
CA ASN A 129 44.73 -16.28 -15.84
C ASN A 129 45.61 -15.65 -14.77
N ASN A 130 45.12 -15.56 -13.53
CA ASN A 130 45.90 -15.86 -12.34
C ASN A 130 44.96 -16.09 -11.14
N ASN A 131 45.14 -17.24 -10.50
CA ASN A 131 44.40 -17.72 -9.35
C ASN A 131 44.53 -16.75 -8.17
N ASN A 132 43.40 -16.30 -7.60
CA ASN A 132 43.38 -15.56 -6.33
C ASN A 132 42.13 -15.97 -5.51
N PRO A 133 42.26 -16.64 -4.34
CA PRO A 133 41.13 -17.27 -3.65
C PRO A 133 40.35 -16.35 -2.71
N THR A 134 40.18 -15.06 -3.01
CA THR A 134 39.56 -14.07 -2.09
C THR A 134 38.29 -13.38 -2.59
N LEU A 135 37.68 -13.82 -3.71
CA LEU A 135 36.48 -13.17 -4.29
C LEU A 135 35.18 -14.01 -4.20
N ASN A 136 35.20 -15.21 -3.61
CA ASN A 136 34.05 -16.12 -3.62
C ASN A 136 33.12 -16.03 -2.39
N GLU A 137 33.58 -15.48 -1.26
CA GLU A 137 32.72 -15.35 -0.06
C GLU A 137 31.70 -14.20 -0.14
N SER A 138 32.01 -13.13 -0.88
CA SER A 138 31.12 -11.97 -1.00
C SER A 138 29.93 -12.24 -1.92
N ARG A 139 30.10 -13.14 -2.92
CA ARG A 139 29.04 -13.51 -3.88
C ARG A 139 28.00 -14.44 -3.26
N THR A 140 28.43 -15.41 -2.45
CA THR A 140 27.50 -16.31 -1.74
C THR A 140 26.66 -15.54 -0.72
N LYS A 141 27.28 -14.65 0.07
CA LYS A 141 26.57 -13.81 1.05
C LYS A 141 25.55 -12.85 0.41
N LYS A 142 25.84 -12.27 -0.76
CA LYS A 142 24.92 -11.34 -1.46
C LYS A 142 23.72 -12.09 -2.09
N SER A 143 23.94 -13.30 -2.60
CA SER A 143 22.88 -14.17 -3.13
C SER A 143 21.95 -14.68 -2.03
N SER A 144 22.51 -15.14 -0.90
CA SER A 144 21.72 -15.57 0.25
C SER A 144 20.89 -14.44 0.86
N ARG A 145 21.44 -13.21 0.94
CA ARG A 145 20.66 -12.03 1.37
C ARG A 145 19.52 -11.71 0.42
N ARG A 146 19.73 -11.82 -0.90
CA ARG A 146 18.66 -11.63 -1.89
C ARG A 146 17.57 -12.68 -1.75
N HIS A 147 17.92 -13.97 -1.64
CA HIS A 147 16.93 -15.04 -1.44
C HIS A 147 16.16 -14.88 -0.12
N HIS A 148 16.84 -14.53 0.97
CA HIS A 148 16.17 -14.30 2.25
C HIS A 148 15.22 -13.10 2.20
N ARG A 149 15.65 -11.99 1.58
CA ARG A 149 14.81 -10.79 1.40
C ARG A 149 13.61 -11.08 0.49
N GLN A 150 13.76 -11.94 -0.52
CA GLN A 150 12.68 -12.30 -1.44
C GLN A 150 11.67 -13.27 -0.80
N GLN A 151 12.14 -14.21 0.05
CA GLN A 151 11.25 -15.06 0.84
C GLN A 151 10.45 -14.25 1.86
N GLN A 152 11.08 -13.31 2.57
CA GLN A 152 10.39 -12.40 3.48
C GLN A 152 9.35 -11.55 2.76
N HIS A 153 9.71 -10.95 1.61
CA HIS A 153 8.78 -10.15 0.82
C HIS A 153 7.55 -10.95 0.36
N ASN A 154 7.73 -12.22 -0.01
CA ASN A 154 6.62 -13.09 -0.41
C ASN A 154 5.72 -13.46 0.78
N HIS A 155 6.31 -13.71 1.97
CA HIS A 155 5.56 -13.98 3.19
C HIS A 155 4.72 -12.77 3.62
N ASP A 156 5.34 -11.59 3.67
CA ASP A 156 4.66 -10.32 3.96
C ASP A 156 3.51 -10.02 2.98
N GLN A 157 3.67 -10.33 1.69
CA GLN A 157 2.59 -10.16 0.71
C GLN A 157 1.42 -11.12 0.94
N SER A 158 1.70 -12.37 1.32
CA SER A 158 0.67 -13.36 1.62
C SER A 158 -0.17 -12.94 2.83
N ASP A 159 0.48 -12.45 3.89
CA ASP A 159 -0.22 -12.03 5.11
C ASP A 159 -1.09 -10.80 4.86
N ARG A 160 -0.58 -9.81 4.12
CA ARG A 160 -1.37 -8.63 3.71
C ARG A 160 -2.62 -8.99 2.91
N TYR A 161 -2.49 -9.96 2.01
CA TYR A 161 -3.60 -10.45 1.21
C TYR A 161 -4.64 -11.18 2.06
N SER A 162 -4.19 -11.96 3.05
CA SER A 162 -5.06 -12.59 4.04
C SER A 162 -5.87 -11.54 4.82
N THR A 163 -5.21 -10.50 5.34
CA THR A 163 -5.88 -9.42 6.08
C THR A 163 -6.94 -8.70 5.24
N TYR A 164 -6.63 -8.39 3.97
CA TYR A 164 -7.59 -7.78 3.05
C TYR A 164 -8.81 -8.69 2.82
N ASN A 165 -8.57 -9.99 2.59
CA ASN A 165 -9.65 -10.95 2.36
C ASN A 165 -10.55 -11.13 3.56
N VAL A 166 -9.99 -11.15 4.77
CA VAL A 166 -10.78 -11.20 6.00
C VAL A 166 -11.66 -9.95 6.12
N ALA A 167 -11.11 -8.76 5.89
CA ALA A 167 -11.88 -7.52 5.91
C ALA A 167 -12.99 -7.49 4.83
N TYR A 168 -12.68 -7.99 3.62
CA TYR A 168 -13.63 -8.12 2.52
C TYR A 168 -14.79 -9.06 2.86
N GLU A 169 -14.49 -10.27 3.33
CA GLU A 169 -15.53 -11.26 3.65
C GLU A 169 -16.39 -10.85 4.83
N ASN A 170 -15.82 -10.23 5.87
CA ASN A 170 -16.58 -9.70 7.00
C ASN A 170 -17.58 -8.64 6.54
N ASN A 171 -17.12 -7.70 5.71
CA ASN A 171 -18.00 -6.63 5.24
C ASN A 171 -19.11 -7.16 4.31
N LYS A 172 -18.79 -8.14 3.45
CA LYS A 172 -19.79 -8.80 2.61
C LYS A 172 -20.88 -9.47 3.44
N ARG A 173 -20.53 -10.07 4.59
CA ARG A 173 -21.51 -10.65 5.53
C ARG A 173 -22.36 -9.57 6.20
N GLU A 174 -21.75 -8.51 6.72
CA GLU A 174 -22.47 -7.39 7.35
C GLU A 174 -23.49 -6.74 6.40
N GLN A 175 -23.13 -6.54 5.12
CA GLN A 175 -24.05 -6.00 4.12
C GLN A 175 -25.22 -6.97 3.83
N GLN A 176 -24.97 -8.28 3.81
CA GLN A 176 -26.03 -9.29 3.63
C GLN A 176 -26.99 -9.34 4.83
N GLU A 177 -26.47 -9.16 6.05
CA GLU A 177 -27.27 -9.10 7.28
C GLU A 177 -28.12 -7.82 7.33
N SER A 178 -27.51 -6.66 7.03
CA SER A 178 -28.22 -5.38 6.94
C SER A 178 -29.34 -5.42 5.90
N ASN A 179 -29.11 -6.02 4.73
CA ASN A 179 -30.12 -6.18 3.69
C ASN A 179 -31.23 -7.16 4.09
N LYS A 180 -30.94 -8.21 4.88
CA LYS A 180 -31.96 -9.12 5.41
C LYS A 180 -32.87 -8.44 6.43
N GLN A 181 -32.31 -7.63 7.33
CA GLN A 181 -33.08 -6.89 8.33
C GLN A 181 -33.98 -5.82 7.72
N MET A 182 -33.53 -5.16 6.64
CA MET A 182 -34.35 -4.20 5.88
C MET A 182 -35.56 -4.87 5.20
N ASN A 183 -35.41 -6.10 4.71
CA ASN A 183 -36.52 -6.81 4.05
C ASN A 183 -37.58 -7.32 5.04
N ILE A 184 -37.20 -7.64 6.29
CA ILE A 184 -38.15 -8.10 7.32
C ILE A 184 -39.01 -6.94 7.85
N SER A 185 -38.49 -5.71 7.86
CA SER A 185 -39.25 -4.53 8.29
C SER A 185 -40.24 -3.96 7.26
N ASN A 186 -40.26 -4.48 6.03
CA ASN A 186 -41.19 -4.04 4.99
C ASN A 186 -42.43 -4.96 4.82
N ASP A 187 -42.48 -6.08 5.56
CA ASP A 187 -43.58 -7.07 5.53
C ASP A 187 -44.41 -7.08 6.84
N ALA A 188 -44.20 -6.10 7.74
CA ALA A 188 -44.97 -5.89 8.97
C ALA A 188 -45.71 -4.54 8.93
#